data_AF-A0A7S2D0X3-F1
#
_entry.id   AF-A0A7S2D0X3-F1
#
_cell.length_a   1.000
_cell.length_b   1.000
_cell.length_c   1.000
_cell.angle_alpha   90.00
_cell.angle_beta   90.00
_cell.angle_gamma   90.00
#
_symmetry.space_group_name_H-M   'P 1'
#
loop_
_entity.id
_entity.type
_entity.pdbx_description
1 polymer ?
#
loop_
_entity_poly.entity_id
_entity_poly.type
_entity_poly.pdbx_seq_one_letter_code
_entity_poly.pdbx_strand_id
1 'polypeptide(L)'
;NALNPQQNSHQTIVKAIIILSHLVRTGAERCVDSAWDLQISVESLTSYNSAMVKSITGGVKGGRDNGEDVRLRSTELAKLLNDDDAIREARAGLREEGSIAPSIGFDDYTIPEVDNGPGAKKDSRAFGSAAGNAIGAGFT
;
A
#
# COMPACT_ATOMS: atom_id res chain seq x y z
N ASN A 1 6.66 16.34 -10.96
CA ASN A 1 5.22 15.99 -10.95
C ASN A 1 4.81 15.58 -9.56
N ALA A 2 4.59 16.56 -8.68
CA ALA A 2 4.19 16.32 -7.30
C ALA A 2 2.68 16.04 -7.22
N LEU A 3 2.35 15.07 -6.38
CA LEU A 3 1.03 14.57 -5.99
C LEU A 3 0.08 15.71 -5.59
N ASN A 4 -0.71 16.25 -6.52
CA ASN A 4 -1.89 17.01 -6.10
C ASN A 4 -3.00 16.00 -5.76
N PRO A 5 -3.39 15.82 -4.49
CA PRO A 5 -4.35 14.79 -4.06
C PRO A 5 -5.72 14.93 -4.74
N GLN A 6 -6.03 16.11 -5.27
CA GLN A 6 -7.25 16.37 -6.03
C GLN A 6 -7.20 15.84 -7.47
N GLN A 7 -6.00 15.68 -8.06
CA GLN A 7 -5.84 15.28 -9.46
C GLN A 7 -5.82 13.75 -9.64
N ASN A 8 -5.38 12.99 -8.63
CA ASN A 8 -5.32 11.52 -8.65
C ASN A 8 -5.85 10.90 -7.35
N SER A 9 -7.02 11.36 -6.91
CA SER A 9 -7.65 10.94 -5.63
C SER A 9 -7.74 9.43 -5.45
N HIS A 10 -8.13 8.68 -6.48
CA HIS A 10 -8.21 7.21 -6.42
C HIS A 10 -6.85 6.54 -6.11
N GLN A 11 -5.76 6.98 -6.73
CA GLN A 11 -4.42 6.43 -6.46
C GLN A 11 -3.93 6.77 -5.05
N THR A 12 -4.26 7.98 -4.56
CA THR A 12 -3.97 8.37 -3.20
C THR A 12 -4.72 7.48 -2.20
N ILE A 13 -6.00 7.21 -2.45
CA ILE A 13 -6.82 6.32 -1.61
C ILE A 13 -6.25 4.90 -1.62
N VAL A 14 -5.93 4.33 -2.79
CA VAL A 14 -5.32 3.00 -2.90
C VAL A 14 -4.03 2.91 -2.06
N LYS A 15 -3.12 3.88 -2.22
CA LYS A 15 -1.87 3.91 -1.46
C LYS A 15 -2.11 4.02 0.05
N ALA A 16 -3.07 4.83 0.47
CA ALA A 16 -3.44 4.97 1.87
C ALA A 16 -3.98 3.64 2.45
N ILE A 17 -4.85 2.94 1.71
CA ILE A 17 -5.39 1.62 2.12
C ILE A 17 -4.24 0.61 2.24
N ILE A 18 -3.32 0.57 1.27
CA ILE A 18 -2.17 -0.35 1.30
C ILE A 18 -1.29 -0.08 2.54
N ILE A 19 -0.98 1.19 2.81
CA ILE A 19 -0.17 1.57 3.98
C ILE A 19 -0.90 1.20 5.27
N LEU A 20 -2.20 1.49 5.38
CA LEU A 20 -2.99 1.14 6.56
C LEU A 20 -3.03 -0.37 6.77
N SER A 21 -3.28 -1.13 5.72
CA SER A 21 -3.29 -2.60 5.73
C SER A 21 -1.94 -3.19 6.15
N HIS A 22 -0.83 -2.55 5.75
CA HIS A 22 0.49 -2.91 6.22
C HIS A 22 0.67 -2.60 7.71
N LEU A 23 0.33 -1.39 8.16
CA LEU A 23 0.46 -0.97 9.55
C LEU A 23 -0.39 -1.82 10.52
N VAL A 24 -1.57 -2.26 10.12
CA VAL A 24 -2.40 -3.19 10.92
C VAL A 24 -1.68 -4.52 11.13
N ARG A 25 -0.97 -5.03 10.12
CA ARG A 25 -0.25 -6.31 10.21
C ARG A 25 1.10 -6.20 10.91
N THR A 26 1.80 -5.07 10.80
CA THR A 26 3.24 -4.99 11.18
C THR A 26 3.58 -3.83 12.08
N GLY A 27 2.72 -2.81 12.15
CA GLY A 27 2.93 -1.62 12.95
C GLY A 27 2.70 -1.85 14.45
N ALA A 28 2.76 -0.77 15.21
CA ALA A 28 2.44 -0.78 16.63
C ALA A 28 0.96 -1.15 16.86
N GLU A 29 0.62 -1.71 18.03
CA GLU A 29 -0.79 -2.02 18.36
C GLU A 29 -1.70 -0.79 18.27
N ARG A 30 -1.17 0.41 18.58
CA ARG A 30 -1.89 1.68 18.38
C ARG A 30 -2.36 1.92 16.94
N CYS A 31 -1.69 1.33 15.94
CA CYS A 31 -2.12 1.40 14.55
C CYS A 31 -3.40 0.59 14.31
N VAL A 32 -3.61 -0.50 15.06
CA VAL A 32 -4.86 -1.29 15.03
C VAL A 32 -5.98 -0.48 15.67
N ASP A 33 -5.75 0.10 16.86
CA ASP A 33 -6.72 0.99 17.52
C ASP A 33 -7.15 2.13 16.58
N SER A 34 -6.18 2.80 15.95
CA SER A 34 -6.44 3.88 15.00
C SER A 34 -7.14 3.40 13.73
N ALA A 35 -6.95 2.13 13.33
CA ALA A 35 -7.63 1.56 12.17
C ALA A 35 -9.10 1.23 12.49
N TRP A 36 -9.42 0.81 13.72
CA TRP A 36 -10.80 0.65 14.17
C TRP A 36 -11.55 1.97 14.23
N ASP A 37 -10.92 3.06 14.67
CA ASP A 37 -11.52 4.41 14.60
C ASP A 37 -11.88 4.81 13.16
N LEU A 38 -11.14 4.30 12.18
CA LEU A 38 -11.35 4.56 10.76
C LEU A 38 -12.23 3.51 10.06
N GLN A 39 -12.72 2.48 10.76
CA GLN A 39 -13.42 1.35 10.16
C GLN A 39 -14.62 1.78 9.31
N ILE A 40 -15.47 2.68 9.82
CA ILE A 40 -16.63 3.21 9.08
C ILE A 40 -16.18 3.90 7.78
N SER A 41 -15.04 4.58 7.81
CA SER A 41 -14.47 5.22 6.62
C SER A 41 -13.98 4.17 5.61
N VAL A 42 -13.31 3.10 6.07
CA VAL A 42 -12.86 1.99 5.23
C VAL A 42 -14.06 1.26 4.61
N GLU A 43 -15.12 1.01 5.37
CA GLU A 43 -16.35 0.38 4.88
C GLU A 43 -17.03 1.26 3.82
N SER A 44 -17.05 2.58 3.98
CA SER A 44 -17.61 3.48 2.96
C SER A 44 -16.87 3.38 1.61
N LEU A 45 -15.56 3.11 1.63
CA LEU A 45 -14.73 2.98 0.42
C LEU A 45 -15.03 1.71 -0.38
N THR A 46 -15.71 0.71 0.20
CA THR A 46 -16.16 -0.49 -0.53
C THR A 46 -17.16 -0.17 -1.64
N SER A 47 -17.83 0.98 -1.53
CA SER A 47 -18.75 1.51 -2.54
C SER A 47 -18.16 2.65 -3.36
N TYR A 48 -16.85 2.91 -3.25
CA TYR A 48 -16.19 4.03 -3.92
C TYR A 48 -16.35 3.96 -5.43
N ASN A 49 -16.84 5.03 -6.04
CA ASN A 49 -16.98 5.15 -7.48
C ASN A 49 -16.35 6.46 -7.96
N SER A 50 -15.22 6.33 -8.66
CA SER A 50 -14.44 7.47 -9.14
C SER A 50 -15.13 8.28 -10.23
N ALA A 51 -16.06 7.67 -10.98
CA ALA A 51 -16.84 8.35 -12.01
C ALA A 51 -17.87 9.33 -11.41
N MET A 52 -18.31 9.11 -10.17
CA MET A 52 -19.22 10.01 -9.46
C MET A 52 -18.51 11.26 -8.90
N VAL A 53 -17.21 11.19 -8.62
CA VAL A 53 -16.45 12.35 -8.12
C VAL A 53 -16.39 13.47 -9.17
N LYS A 54 -16.27 13.11 -10.46
CA LYS A 54 -16.25 14.10 -11.57
C LYS A 54 -17.62 14.71 -11.87
N SER A 55 -18.72 14.03 -11.54
CA SER A 55 -20.07 14.55 -11.81
C SER A 55 -20.46 15.69 -10.87
N ILE A 56 -19.94 15.69 -9.63
CA ILE A 56 -20.18 16.74 -8.62
C ILE A 56 -19.46 18.05 -9.02
N THR A 57 -18.32 17.97 -9.70
CA THR A 57 -17.53 19.13 -10.14
C THR A 57 -17.90 19.66 -11.54
N GLY A 58 -19.08 19.32 -12.06
CA GLY A 58 -19.61 19.91 -13.31
C GLY A 58 -19.05 19.33 -14.61
N GLY A 59 -18.39 18.15 -14.58
CA GLY A 59 -17.89 17.45 -15.76
C GLY A 59 -18.87 16.41 -16.30
N VAL A 60 -18.91 16.27 -17.63
CA VAL A 60 -19.75 15.35 -18.44
C VAL A 60 -20.03 14.00 -17.76
N LYS A 61 -21.31 13.59 -17.78
CA LYS A 61 -21.78 12.27 -17.34
C LYS A 61 -20.96 11.15 -17.98
N GLY A 62 -20.28 10.36 -17.15
CA GLY A 62 -19.60 9.13 -17.56
C GLY A 62 -18.08 9.27 -17.65
N GLY A 63 -17.41 9.38 -16.50
CA GLY A 63 -15.98 9.09 -16.41
C GLY A 63 -15.74 7.58 -16.39
N ARG A 64 -14.56 7.13 -16.87
CA ARG A 64 -14.09 5.76 -16.64
C ARG A 64 -13.95 5.54 -15.13
N ASP A 65 -14.52 4.45 -14.63
CA ASP A 65 -14.37 4.08 -13.23
C ASP A 65 -13.00 3.43 -13.01
N ASN A 66 -12.11 4.17 -12.35
CA ASN A 66 -10.82 3.70 -11.85
C ASN A 66 -10.90 3.33 -10.35
N GLY A 67 -12.11 3.20 -9.79
CA GLY A 67 -12.37 2.93 -8.37
C GLY A 67 -12.40 1.44 -8.01
N GLU A 68 -12.28 0.54 -8.97
CA GLU A 68 -12.34 -0.91 -8.75
C GLU A 68 -11.30 -1.39 -7.73
N ASP A 69 -10.04 -0.98 -7.90
CA ASP A 69 -8.94 -1.35 -7.00
C ASP A 69 -9.14 -0.78 -5.58
N VAL A 70 -9.76 0.40 -5.45
CA VAL A 70 -10.14 0.95 -4.14
C VAL A 70 -11.15 0.02 -3.46
N ARG A 71 -12.20 -0.40 -4.18
CA ARG A 71 -13.26 -1.27 -3.63
C ARG A 71 -12.73 -2.64 -3.24
N LEU A 72 -11.88 -3.23 -4.07
CA LEU A 72 -11.26 -4.53 -3.80
C LEU A 72 -10.46 -4.48 -2.49
N ARG A 73 -9.50 -3.56 -2.40
CA ARG A 73 -8.60 -3.44 -1.25
C ARG A 73 -9.31 -2.98 0.02
N SER A 74 -10.30 -2.08 -0.08
CA SER A 74 -11.10 -1.68 1.07
C SER A 74 -11.96 -2.84 1.59
N THR A 75 -12.45 -3.71 0.71
CA THR A 75 -13.24 -4.89 1.11
C THR A 75 -12.36 -5.89 1.87
N GLU A 76 -11.14 -6.14 1.39
CA GLU A 76 -10.18 -6.99 2.08
C GLU A 76 -9.78 -6.41 3.45
N LEU A 77 -9.50 -5.10 3.50
CA LEU A 77 -9.15 -4.44 4.75
C LEU A 77 -10.34 -4.41 5.73
N ALA A 78 -11.56 -4.15 5.27
CA ALA A 78 -12.75 -4.17 6.12
C ALA A 78 -13.02 -5.57 6.67
N LYS A 79 -12.80 -6.63 5.88
CA LYS A 79 -12.89 -8.01 6.38
C LYS A 79 -11.87 -8.27 7.48
N LEU A 80 -10.62 -7.85 7.28
CA LEU A 80 -9.57 -7.97 8.29
C LEU A 80 -9.92 -7.20 9.57
N LEU A 81 -10.42 -5.97 9.47
CA LEU A 81 -10.75 -5.14 10.63
C LEU A 81 -11.95 -5.65 11.44
N ASN A 82 -12.85 -6.41 10.81
CA ASN A 82 -14.00 -7.03 11.45
C ASN A 82 -13.66 -8.34 12.20
N ASP A 83 -12.44 -8.86 12.05
CA ASP A 83 -12.02 -10.14 12.62
C ASP A 83 -10.73 -9.95 13.44
N ASP A 84 -10.90 -9.79 14.76
CA ASP A 84 -9.80 -9.59 15.71
C ASP A 84 -8.84 -10.80 15.77
N ASP A 85 -9.39 -12.01 15.63
CA ASP A 85 -8.59 -13.23 15.60
C ASP A 85 -7.73 -13.29 14.33
N ALA A 86 -8.28 -12.88 13.19
CA ALA A 86 -7.52 -12.77 11.94
C ALA A 86 -6.40 -11.71 12.02
N ILE A 87 -6.62 -10.58 12.70
CA ILE A 87 -5.57 -9.58 12.94
C ILE A 87 -4.47 -10.19 13.81
N ARG A 88 -4.85 -10.89 14.89
CA ARG A 88 -3.90 -11.52 15.80
C ARG A 88 -3.05 -12.58 15.10
N GLU A 89 -3.67 -13.42 14.28
CA GLU A 89 -2.97 -14.44 13.48
C GLU A 89 -2.02 -13.80 12.45
N ALA A 90 -2.50 -12.80 11.69
CA ALA A 90 -1.69 -12.10 10.70
C ALA A 90 -0.47 -11.41 11.31
N ARG A 91 -0.59 -10.89 12.55
CA ARG A 91 0.51 -10.27 13.30
C ARG A 91 1.45 -11.32 13.92
N ALA A 92 0.92 -12.47 14.34
CA ALA A 92 1.71 -13.55 14.95
C ALA A 92 2.61 -14.24 13.91
N GLY A 93 2.08 -14.58 12.73
CA GLY A 93 2.84 -15.25 11.67
C GLY A 93 4.07 -14.45 11.21
N LEU A 94 3.97 -13.12 11.22
CA LEU A 94 5.08 -12.23 10.84
C LEU A 94 6.16 -12.09 11.92
N ARG A 95 5.83 -12.32 13.20
CA ARG A 95 6.80 -12.30 14.31
C ARG A 95 7.63 -13.58 14.35
N GLU A 96 7.04 -14.72 14.00
CA GLU A 96 7.74 -16.01 13.98
C GLU A 96 8.80 -16.10 12.88
N GLU A 97 8.61 -15.40 11.76
CA GLU A 97 9.59 -15.34 10.67
C GLU A 97 10.83 -14.47 10.98
N GLY A 98 10.93 -13.87 12.18
CA GLY A 98 12.11 -13.11 12.63
C GLY A 98 12.40 -11.84 11.83
N SER A 99 11.50 -11.43 10.93
CA SER A 99 11.66 -10.24 10.11
C SER A 99 11.16 -9.00 10.85
N ILE A 100 12.03 -7.99 11.02
CA ILE A 100 11.67 -6.69 11.62
C ILE A 100 10.73 -5.89 10.70
N ALA A 101 10.68 -6.27 9.42
CA ALA A 101 9.72 -5.82 8.44
C ALA A 101 9.37 -7.01 7.55
N PRO A 102 8.09 -7.23 7.21
CA PRO A 102 7.72 -8.33 6.34
C PRO A 102 8.44 -8.12 5.00
N SER A 103 8.75 -9.21 4.30
CA SER A 103 9.17 -9.08 2.91
C SER A 103 8.09 -8.29 2.19
N ILE A 104 8.42 -7.11 1.64
CA ILE A 104 7.53 -6.40 0.73
C ILE A 104 7.44 -7.34 -0.46
N GLY A 105 6.44 -8.22 -0.44
CA GLY A 105 6.15 -9.16 -1.51
C GLY A 105 6.16 -8.39 -2.81
N PHE A 106 7.14 -8.69 -3.63
CA PHE A 106 7.37 -8.07 -4.93
C PHE A 106 6.38 -8.60 -5.98
N ASP A 107 5.39 -9.41 -5.56
CA ASP A 107 4.70 -10.35 -6.43
C ASP A 107 3.29 -9.94 -6.87
N ASP A 108 2.80 -8.74 -6.53
CA ASP A 108 1.51 -8.26 -7.07
C ASP A 108 1.47 -6.75 -7.34
N TYR A 109 2.60 -6.16 -7.70
CA TYR A 109 2.64 -4.86 -8.34
C TYR A 109 2.81 -5.05 -9.85
N THR A 110 1.79 -5.57 -10.54
CA THR A 110 1.69 -5.43 -11.99
C THR A 110 1.45 -3.96 -12.30
N ILE A 111 2.57 -3.23 -12.43
CA ILE A 111 2.59 -1.91 -13.06
C ILE A 111 1.99 -2.13 -14.46
N PRO A 112 0.90 -1.42 -14.85
CA PRO A 112 0.40 -1.52 -16.21
C PRO A 112 1.55 -1.19 -17.16
N GLU A 113 1.82 -2.11 -18.09
CA GLU A 113 2.96 -2.09 -19.00
C GLU A 113 3.02 -0.73 -19.71
N VAL A 114 3.92 0.13 -19.25
CA VAL A 114 4.25 1.36 -19.96
C VAL A 114 5.20 0.92 -21.06
N ASP A 115 4.73 0.97 -22.31
CA ASP A 115 5.48 0.73 -23.53
C ASP A 115 6.75 1.61 -23.53
N ASN A 116 7.83 1.05 -22.99
CA ASN A 116 9.12 1.70 -22.93
C ASN A 116 9.89 1.31 -24.19
N GLY A 117 9.93 2.26 -25.12
CA GLY A 117 10.69 2.16 -26.35
C GLY A 117 12.15 1.72 -26.11
N PRO A 118 12.80 1.18 -27.16
CA PRO A 118 14.04 0.43 -27.04
C PRO A 118 15.20 1.36 -26.60
N GLY A 119 15.62 1.25 -25.34
CA GLY A 119 16.83 1.94 -24.88
C GLY A 119 17.02 2.13 -23.36
N ALA A 120 15.99 1.92 -22.52
CA ALA A 120 16.13 2.14 -21.08
C ALA A 120 16.78 0.94 -20.37
N LYS A 121 18.08 1.06 -20.04
CA LYS A 121 18.81 0.06 -19.25
C LYS A 121 18.22 -0.05 -17.83
N LYS A 122 17.87 -1.29 -17.44
CA LYS A 122 17.48 -1.71 -16.09
C LYS A 122 18.72 -1.68 -15.19
N ASP A 123 18.91 -0.62 -14.41
CA ASP A 123 19.82 -0.66 -13.25
C ASP A 123 19.31 0.26 -12.14
N SER A 124 18.24 -0.16 -11.46
CA SER A 124 17.73 0.49 -10.24
C SER A 124 18.19 -0.20 -8.94
N ARG A 125 19.27 -1.01 -9.00
CA ARG A 125 19.82 -1.72 -7.83
C ARG A 125 21.02 -1.02 -7.14
N ALA A 126 21.32 0.23 -7.48
CA ALA A 126 22.47 0.95 -6.94
C ALA A 126 22.15 1.86 -5.73
N PHE A 127 21.43 1.35 -4.73
CA PHE A 127 21.35 2.01 -3.42
C PHE A 127 21.58 0.96 -2.32
N GLY A 128 22.75 1.03 -1.66
CA GLY A 128 22.99 0.32 -0.39
C GLY A 128 23.94 -0.88 -0.39
N SER A 129 24.76 -1.13 -1.43
CA SER A 129 25.84 -2.12 -1.31
C SER A 129 27.00 -1.51 -0.49
N ALA A 130 26.98 -1.81 0.80
CA ALA A 130 28.07 -1.56 1.73
C ALA A 130 29.37 -2.21 1.19
N ALA A 131 30.45 -1.43 1.20
CA ALA A 131 31.79 -1.90 0.94
C ALA A 131 32.15 -2.98 1.98
N GLY A 132 32.04 -4.25 1.57
CA GLY A 132 32.56 -5.37 2.33
C GLY A 132 34.07 -5.45 2.14
N ASN A 133 34.82 -4.84 3.06
CA ASN A 133 36.18 -5.25 3.45
C ASN A 133 36.52 -4.61 4.81
N ALA A 134 35.86 -5.08 5.86
CA ALA A 134 36.34 -4.90 7.22
C ALA A 134 37.45 -5.94 7.47
N ILE A 135 38.70 -5.57 7.23
CA ILE A 135 39.87 -6.37 7.64
C ILE A 135 40.34 -5.85 9.00
N GLY A 136 40.19 -6.70 10.01
CA GLY A 136 41.23 -7.00 11.00
C GLY A 136 41.63 -5.92 12.02
N ALA A 137 41.30 -6.17 13.28
CA ALA A 137 41.93 -5.55 14.45
C ALA A 137 43.43 -5.83 14.53
N GLY A 138 44.22 -4.86 14.98
CA GLY A 138 45.62 -5.04 15.38
C GLY A 138 46.23 -3.76 15.95
N PHE A 139 46.39 -3.71 17.27
CA PHE A 139 47.31 -2.79 17.96
C PHE A 139 48.72 -3.39 17.90
N THR A 140 49.67 -2.68 17.30
CA THR A 140 51.08 -2.52 17.72
C THR A 140 51.65 -1.28 17.04
#